data_AF-A0A847BH73-F1
#
_entry.id   AF-A0A847BH73-F1
#
_cell.length_a   1.000
_cell.length_b   1.000
_cell.length_c   1.000
_cell.angle_alpha   90.00
_cell.angle_beta   90.00
_cell.angle_gamma   90.00
#
_symmetry.space_group_name_H-M   'P 1'
#
loop_
_entity.id
_entity.type
_entity.pdbx_description
1 polymer ?
#
loop_
_entity_poly.entity_id
_entity_poly.type
_entity_poly.pdbx_seq_one_letter_code
_entity_poly.pdbx_strand_id
1 'polypeptide(L)'
;MEVGRRQAHQIRGKGAWRRLAAGARFALAGHPAHRDAGGFTCLQVTHTARNNLGAQVHDALEQALGPVAQPGTALPEALAGRVPEPGMSAQLQAIGQDHFYRNDFTALPAGVPYRPRTHDGHGVRLHPKPTVHGTQSAIVVGDGEPLLTDRDHRIKVQFPWQRGADSSSGTGHPGGDDNAPGNGSAWTWVRVATPWAGDNWGAVAVPRKGQEVLVAFLEGDIDRPVVVGALYNGRGQPDAQHNQVAGGSAGATGNAPAWFDGNDHAAVYTGFKSQALASSQDGTGGHQMLRLDDTPGEGRAQLATTQHATTLTLGHLKGGEDNVRGANR
;
A
#
# COMPACT_ATOMS: atom_id res chain seq x y z
N MET A 1 28.42 -2.23 10.41
CA MET A 1 29.73 -2.92 10.53
C MET A 1 29.78 -4.28 9.80
N GLU A 2 28.69 -5.03 9.68
CA GLU A 2 28.74 -6.41 9.13
C GLU A 2 28.70 -6.51 7.59
N VAL A 3 28.04 -5.57 6.90
CA VAL A 3 27.98 -5.57 5.42
C VAL A 3 29.38 -5.40 4.79
N GLY A 4 30.27 -4.64 5.44
CA GLY A 4 31.67 -4.50 5.04
C GLY A 4 32.49 -5.79 5.19
N ARG A 5 32.18 -6.62 6.21
CA ARG A 5 32.82 -7.93 6.42
C ARG A 5 32.54 -8.92 5.28
N ARG A 6 31.41 -8.80 4.57
CA ARG A 6 31.02 -9.70 3.48
C ARG A 6 31.92 -9.59 2.24
N GLN A 7 32.46 -8.41 1.94
CA GLN A 7 33.38 -8.28 0.79
C GLN A 7 34.74 -8.94 1.06
N ALA A 8 35.17 -9.01 2.32
CA ALA A 8 36.46 -9.58 2.71
C ALA A 8 36.52 -11.13 2.65
N HIS A 9 35.38 -11.82 2.58
CA HIS A 9 35.31 -13.30 2.62
C HIS A 9 34.71 -13.95 1.37
N GLN A 10 34.46 -13.17 0.30
CA GLN A 10 34.00 -13.73 -0.97
C GLN A 10 35.14 -14.44 -1.69
N ILE A 11 34.87 -15.67 -2.11
CA ILE A 11 35.79 -16.47 -2.92
C ILE A 11 35.21 -16.57 -4.32
N ARG A 12 36.05 -16.29 -5.32
CA ARG A 12 35.71 -16.51 -6.72
C ARG A 12 36.38 -17.79 -7.20
N GLY A 13 35.63 -18.62 -7.90
CA GLY A 13 36.13 -19.87 -8.44
C GLY A 13 35.61 -20.11 -9.85
N LYS A 14 36.24 -21.06 -10.54
CA LYS A 14 35.81 -21.55 -11.84
C LYS A 14 35.79 -23.07 -11.80
N GLY A 15 34.86 -23.69 -12.51
CA GLY A 15 34.75 -25.14 -12.52
C GLY A 15 33.98 -25.69 -13.72
N ALA A 16 33.84 -27.00 -13.75
CA ALA A 16 33.05 -27.72 -14.74
C ALA A 16 31.87 -28.49 -14.10
N TRP A 17 31.61 -28.27 -12.80
CA TRP A 17 30.53 -28.96 -12.09
C TRP A 17 29.16 -28.40 -12.51
N ARG A 18 28.46 -29.15 -13.37
CA ARG A 18 27.21 -28.72 -14.01
C ARG A 18 26.03 -28.49 -13.08
N ARG A 19 26.06 -29.08 -11.88
CA ARG A 19 25.00 -28.98 -10.87
C ARG A 19 25.19 -27.84 -9.88
N LEU A 20 26.28 -27.08 -9.99
CA LEU A 20 26.48 -25.92 -9.12
C LEU A 20 25.35 -24.92 -9.37
N ALA A 21 24.67 -24.48 -8.32
CA ALA A 21 23.58 -23.51 -8.39
C ALA A 21 23.75 -22.47 -7.28
N ALA A 22 23.17 -21.28 -7.46
CA ALA A 22 23.05 -20.31 -6.37
C ALA A 22 22.26 -20.93 -5.21
N GLY A 23 22.75 -20.75 -3.97
CA GLY A 23 22.23 -21.38 -2.76
C GLY A 23 22.79 -22.79 -2.47
N ALA A 24 23.44 -23.44 -3.43
CA ALA A 24 24.00 -24.78 -3.22
C ALA A 24 25.21 -24.76 -2.28
N ARG A 25 25.32 -25.78 -1.43
CA ARG A 25 26.51 -26.05 -0.62
C ARG A 25 27.44 -27.03 -1.32
N PHE A 26 28.74 -26.80 -1.22
CA PHE A 26 29.76 -27.66 -1.80
C PHE A 26 31.06 -27.64 -0.99
N ALA A 27 31.88 -28.67 -1.14
CA ALA A 27 33.23 -28.72 -0.58
C ALA A 27 34.27 -28.73 -1.71
N LEU A 28 35.47 -28.22 -1.43
CA LEU A 28 36.59 -28.29 -2.36
C LEU A 28 37.54 -29.41 -1.90
N ALA A 29 37.76 -30.41 -2.74
CA ALA A 29 38.77 -31.43 -2.52
C ALA A 29 40.07 -31.07 -3.27
N GLY A 30 41.22 -31.33 -2.66
CA GLY A 30 42.53 -31.13 -3.29
C GLY A 30 43.00 -29.67 -3.43
N HIS A 31 42.23 -28.69 -2.97
CA HIS A 31 42.61 -27.28 -3.05
C HIS A 31 43.66 -26.92 -1.98
N PRO A 32 44.85 -26.42 -2.34
CA PRO A 32 45.98 -26.27 -1.40
C PRO A 32 45.69 -25.35 -0.22
N ALA A 33 44.91 -24.29 -0.41
CA ALA A 33 44.57 -23.32 0.65
C ALA A 33 43.25 -23.62 1.39
N HIS A 34 42.48 -24.63 0.96
CA HIS A 34 41.13 -24.89 1.47
C HIS A 34 40.89 -26.37 1.80
N ARG A 35 41.96 -27.10 2.14
CA ARG A 35 41.89 -28.54 2.47
C ARG A 35 41.00 -28.82 3.68
N ASP A 36 41.01 -27.92 4.67
CA ASP A 36 40.24 -28.05 5.91
C ASP A 36 39.00 -27.14 5.96
N ALA A 37 38.60 -26.57 4.81
CA ALA A 37 37.43 -25.70 4.77
C ALA A 37 36.14 -26.53 4.95
N GLY A 38 35.33 -26.21 5.97
CA GLY A 38 34.06 -26.88 6.29
C GLY A 38 32.92 -26.70 5.26
N GLY A 39 33.26 -26.42 4.01
CA GLY A 39 32.33 -26.21 2.90
C GLY A 39 32.10 -24.73 2.54
N PHE A 40 31.42 -24.53 1.43
CA PHE A 40 31.12 -23.25 0.81
C PHE A 40 29.66 -23.21 0.39
N THR A 41 29.07 -22.02 0.38
CA THR A 41 27.75 -21.73 -0.18
C THR A 41 27.92 -20.87 -1.42
N CYS A 42 27.44 -21.36 -2.56
CA CYS A 42 27.47 -20.61 -3.81
C CYS A 42 26.44 -19.47 -3.76
N LEU A 43 26.88 -18.23 -4.00
CA LEU A 43 26.02 -17.05 -4.03
C LEU A 43 25.55 -16.71 -5.45
N GLN A 44 26.45 -16.84 -6.41
CA GLN A 44 26.22 -16.55 -7.80
C GLN A 44 27.01 -17.55 -8.62
N VAL A 45 26.40 -18.08 -9.67
CA VAL A 45 27.09 -18.91 -10.67
C VAL A 45 26.63 -18.44 -12.04
N THR A 46 27.59 -18.27 -12.93
CA THR A 46 27.36 -18.04 -14.36
C THR A 46 27.81 -19.29 -15.08
N HIS A 47 26.90 -19.89 -15.85
CA HIS A 47 27.18 -21.06 -16.66
C HIS A 47 27.49 -20.63 -18.09
N THR A 48 28.52 -21.23 -18.66
CA THR A 48 28.90 -21.03 -20.05
C THR A 48 29.01 -22.40 -20.71
N ALA A 49 28.17 -22.65 -21.70
CA ALA A 49 28.15 -23.91 -22.44
C ALA A 49 28.22 -23.62 -23.94
N ARG A 50 28.97 -24.45 -24.66
CA ARG A 50 29.01 -24.42 -26.12
C ARG A 50 28.24 -25.62 -26.64
N ASN A 51 27.27 -25.36 -27.51
CA ASN A 51 26.58 -26.43 -28.23
C ASN A 51 27.53 -27.05 -29.26
N ASN A 52 27.60 -28.37 -29.30
CA ASN A 52 28.43 -29.14 -30.23
C ASN A 52 27.66 -29.72 -31.42
N LEU A 53 26.41 -29.31 -31.63
CA LEU A 53 25.70 -29.49 -32.91
C LEU A 53 26.46 -28.71 -33.99
N GLY A 54 27.44 -29.37 -34.61
CA GLY A 54 28.24 -28.81 -35.68
C GLY A 54 27.45 -28.63 -36.98
N ALA A 55 28.06 -27.95 -37.95
CA ALA A 55 27.51 -27.73 -39.28
C ALA A 55 26.96 -29.03 -39.88
N GLN A 56 27.66 -30.16 -39.73
CA GLN A 56 27.24 -31.47 -40.24
C GLN A 56 25.87 -31.95 -39.73
N VAL A 57 25.50 -31.64 -38.48
CA VAL A 57 24.18 -32.03 -37.94
C VAL A 57 23.10 -31.09 -38.45
N HIS A 58 23.41 -29.81 -38.62
CA HIS A 58 22.53 -28.85 -39.30
C HIS A 58 22.32 -29.23 -40.77
N ASP A 59 23.40 -29.55 -41.49
CA ASP A 59 23.39 -29.98 -42.88
C ASP A 59 22.59 -31.29 -43.06
N ALA A 60 22.78 -32.26 -42.16
CA ALA A 60 22.00 -33.51 -42.17
C ALA A 60 20.51 -33.28 -41.85
N LEU A 61 20.19 -32.33 -40.96
CA LEU A 61 18.82 -31.91 -40.67
C LEU A 61 18.18 -31.21 -41.87
N GLU A 62 18.90 -30.29 -42.52
CA GLU A 62 18.42 -29.62 -43.74
C GLU A 62 18.25 -30.59 -44.91
N GLN A 63 19.14 -31.56 -45.07
CA GLN A 63 19.01 -32.61 -46.09
C GLN A 63 17.80 -33.52 -45.84
N ALA A 64 17.51 -33.84 -44.57
CA ALA A 64 16.40 -34.72 -44.21
C ALA A 64 15.04 -34.01 -44.18
N LEU A 65 15.00 -32.71 -43.85
CA LEU A 65 13.78 -31.94 -43.58
C LEU A 65 13.51 -30.80 -44.59
N GLY A 66 14.42 -30.57 -45.53
CA GLY A 66 14.42 -29.38 -46.40
C GLY A 66 15.04 -28.15 -45.71
N PRO A 67 15.17 -27.00 -46.41
CA PRO A 67 15.74 -25.79 -45.82
C PRO A 67 14.95 -25.37 -44.59
N VAL A 68 15.54 -25.54 -43.40
CA VAL A 68 14.91 -25.19 -42.13
C VAL A 68 15.21 -23.72 -41.84
N ALA A 69 14.44 -22.83 -42.46
CA ALA A 69 14.43 -21.42 -42.06
C ALA A 69 13.62 -21.26 -40.77
N GLN A 70 14.15 -21.73 -39.64
CA GLN A 70 13.68 -21.26 -38.35
C GLN A 70 14.65 -20.21 -37.84
N PRO A 71 14.25 -18.92 -37.71
CA PRO A 71 14.97 -18.03 -36.81
C PRO A 71 15.03 -18.76 -35.47
N GLY A 72 16.25 -19.03 -34.97
CA GLY A 72 16.47 -19.92 -33.84
C GLY A 72 15.44 -19.66 -32.75
N THR A 73 14.77 -20.72 -32.30
CA THR A 73 13.66 -20.62 -31.35
C THR A 73 14.09 -19.68 -30.22
N ALA A 74 13.42 -18.53 -30.09
CA ALA A 74 13.76 -17.58 -29.05
C ALA A 74 13.70 -18.32 -27.72
N LEU A 75 14.85 -18.49 -27.07
CA LEU A 75 14.89 -19.13 -25.77
C LEU A 75 14.00 -18.30 -24.84
N PRO A 76 13.16 -18.94 -23.99
CA PRO A 76 12.47 -18.22 -22.92
C PRO A 76 13.47 -17.33 -22.18
N GLU A 77 13.03 -16.18 -21.66
CA GLU A 77 13.95 -15.20 -21.02
C GLU A 77 14.86 -15.84 -19.95
N ALA A 78 14.34 -16.84 -19.22
CA ALA A 78 15.10 -17.63 -18.25
C ALA A 78 16.26 -18.47 -18.85
N LEU A 79 16.19 -18.80 -20.13
CA LEU A 79 17.17 -19.57 -20.91
C LEU A 79 17.92 -18.73 -21.94
N ALA A 80 17.50 -17.49 -22.21
CA ALA A 80 18.10 -16.59 -23.21
C ALA A 80 19.55 -16.19 -22.90
N GLY A 81 20.06 -16.55 -21.70
CA GLY A 81 21.38 -16.17 -21.25
C GLY A 81 21.47 -14.66 -20.97
N ARG A 82 22.55 -14.23 -20.32
CA ARG A 82 22.82 -12.78 -20.20
C ARG A 82 23.15 -12.22 -21.58
N VAL A 83 22.63 -11.03 -21.90
CA VAL A 83 23.12 -10.23 -23.03
C VAL A 83 24.64 -10.09 -22.88
N PRO A 84 25.43 -10.38 -23.93
CA PRO A 84 26.88 -10.27 -23.83
C PRO A 84 27.30 -8.84 -23.49
N GLU A 85 27.83 -8.66 -22.28
CA GLU A 85 28.55 -7.44 -21.91
C GLU A 85 29.71 -7.22 -22.90
N PRO A 86 30.09 -5.97 -23.20
CA PRO A 86 31.24 -5.70 -24.06
C PRO A 86 32.49 -6.46 -23.59
N GLY A 87 33.03 -7.35 -24.44
CA GLY A 87 34.18 -8.22 -24.12
C GLY A 87 33.84 -9.67 -23.74
N MET A 88 32.56 -9.97 -23.45
CA MET A 88 32.11 -11.34 -23.17
C MET A 88 32.23 -12.24 -24.41
N SER A 89 32.01 -11.70 -25.61
CA SER A 89 32.21 -12.42 -26.88
C SER A 89 33.66 -12.86 -27.10
N ALA A 90 34.63 -12.03 -26.72
CA ALA A 90 36.06 -12.38 -26.81
C ALA A 90 36.44 -13.46 -25.79
N GLN A 91 35.86 -13.43 -24.58
CA GLN A 91 36.04 -14.49 -23.58
C GLN A 91 35.38 -15.81 -23.99
N LEU A 92 34.20 -15.75 -24.65
CA LEU A 92 33.52 -16.93 -25.20
C LEU A 92 34.32 -17.57 -26.35
N GLN A 93 34.99 -16.77 -27.18
CA GLN A 93 35.90 -17.24 -28.23
C GLN A 93 37.22 -17.80 -27.65
N ALA A 94 37.65 -17.31 -26.49
CA ALA A 94 38.87 -17.77 -25.80
C ALA A 94 38.66 -19.05 -24.95
N ILE A 95 37.42 -19.52 -24.78
CA ILE A 95 37.16 -20.88 -24.28
C ILE A 95 37.68 -21.81 -25.38
N GLY A 96 38.90 -22.33 -25.19
CA GLY A 96 39.58 -23.19 -26.15
C GLY A 96 38.67 -24.30 -26.67
N GLN A 97 38.96 -24.81 -27.86
CA GLN A 97 38.11 -25.77 -28.57
C GLN A 97 37.79 -27.05 -27.79
N ASP A 98 38.48 -27.31 -26.68
CA ASP A 98 38.40 -28.51 -25.86
C ASP A 98 37.36 -28.45 -24.72
N HIS A 99 36.73 -27.30 -24.44
CA HIS A 99 35.82 -27.17 -23.30
C HIS A 99 34.37 -26.87 -23.71
N PHE A 100 33.49 -27.87 -23.61
CA PHE A 100 32.06 -27.77 -23.91
C PHE A 100 31.24 -27.05 -22.82
N TYR A 101 31.76 -26.98 -21.59
CA TYR A 101 31.08 -26.38 -20.45
C TYR A 101 32.07 -25.84 -19.42
N ARG A 102 31.78 -24.66 -18.88
CA ARG A 102 32.47 -24.04 -17.75
C ARG A 102 31.47 -23.25 -16.91
N ASN A 103 31.80 -23.02 -15.66
CA ASN A 103 31.15 -22.03 -14.84
C ASN A 103 32.14 -21.14 -14.10
N ASP A 104 31.70 -19.93 -13.82
CA ASP A 104 32.34 -18.95 -12.94
C ASP A 104 31.39 -18.70 -11.77
N PHE A 105 31.90 -18.79 -10.54
CA PHE A 105 31.05 -18.65 -9.36
C PHE A 105 31.68 -17.76 -8.28
N THR A 106 30.82 -17.19 -7.45
CA THR A 106 31.17 -16.51 -6.20
C THR A 106 30.55 -17.27 -5.05
N ALA A 107 31.34 -17.57 -4.01
CA ALA A 107 30.90 -18.33 -2.85
C ALA A 107 31.33 -17.67 -1.54
N LEU A 108 30.67 -18.08 -0.45
CA LEU A 108 31.07 -17.79 0.94
C LEU A 108 31.41 -19.10 1.65
N PRO A 109 32.34 -19.09 2.63
CA PRO A 109 32.49 -20.22 3.54
C PRO A 109 31.16 -20.56 4.23
N ALA A 110 30.84 -21.84 4.40
CA ALA A 110 29.55 -22.29 4.92
C ALA A 110 29.23 -21.80 6.34
N GLY A 111 30.26 -21.52 7.14
CA GLY A 111 30.12 -20.94 8.47
C GLY A 111 29.82 -19.43 8.50
N VAL A 112 29.87 -18.73 7.35
CA VAL A 112 29.57 -17.29 7.27
C VAL A 112 28.10 -17.10 6.88
N PRO A 113 27.27 -16.50 7.75
CA PRO A 113 25.87 -16.25 7.42
C PRO A 113 25.73 -15.30 6.22
N TYR A 114 24.88 -15.70 5.27
CA TYR A 114 24.50 -14.81 4.18
C TYR A 114 23.49 -13.75 4.65
N ARG A 115 23.72 -12.50 4.24
CA ARG A 115 22.76 -11.40 4.32
C ARG A 115 22.72 -10.67 2.98
N PRO A 116 21.53 -10.39 2.42
CA PRO A 116 21.39 -9.60 1.20
C PRO A 116 22.12 -8.26 1.33
N ARG A 117 22.71 -7.79 0.22
CA ARG A 117 23.22 -6.43 0.18
C ARG A 117 22.01 -5.51 0.11
N THR A 118 21.89 -4.64 1.09
CA THR A 118 20.83 -3.62 1.11
C THR A 118 21.30 -2.31 0.48
N HIS A 119 22.62 -2.13 0.27
CA HIS A 119 23.22 -0.93 -0.31
C HIS A 119 24.22 -1.25 -1.44
N ASP A 120 24.36 -0.34 -2.39
CA ASP A 120 25.20 -0.45 -3.59
C ASP A 120 26.71 -0.28 -3.32
N GLY A 121 27.07 0.28 -2.16
CA GLY A 121 28.46 0.60 -1.78
C GLY A 121 28.76 2.10 -1.75
N HIS A 122 27.87 2.92 -2.30
CA HIS A 122 27.90 4.39 -2.24
C HIS A 122 26.82 4.96 -1.30
N GLY A 123 26.14 4.09 -0.56
CA GLY A 123 25.12 4.45 0.42
C GLY A 123 23.68 4.43 -0.13
N VAL A 124 23.48 4.10 -1.41
CA VAL A 124 22.15 4.01 -2.01
C VAL A 124 21.56 2.64 -1.71
N ARG A 125 20.28 2.61 -1.28
CA ARG A 125 19.57 1.35 -1.04
C ARG A 125 19.23 0.67 -2.36
N LEU A 126 19.60 -0.60 -2.50
CA LEU A 126 19.29 -1.43 -3.68
C LEU A 126 17.80 -1.77 -3.76
N HIS A 127 17.16 -1.88 -2.60
CA HIS A 127 15.72 -2.13 -2.45
C HIS A 127 15.19 -1.14 -1.41
N PRO A 128 14.94 0.12 -1.81
CA PRO A 128 14.37 1.11 -0.89
C PRO A 128 12.98 0.67 -0.46
N LYS A 129 12.63 0.96 0.80
CA LYS A 129 11.26 0.77 1.29
C LYS A 129 10.35 1.71 0.49
N PRO A 130 9.15 1.27 0.04
CA PRO A 130 8.20 2.18 -0.56
C PRO A 130 7.84 3.32 0.40
N THR A 131 7.72 4.53 -0.14
CA THR A 131 7.34 5.73 0.62
C THR A 131 6.19 6.41 -0.08
N VAL A 132 5.47 7.25 0.65
CA VAL A 132 4.40 8.09 0.13
C VAL A 132 4.74 9.56 0.32
N HIS A 133 4.35 10.37 -0.65
CA HIS A 133 4.43 11.82 -0.56
C HIS A 133 3.04 12.37 -0.25
N GLY A 134 2.93 13.11 0.85
CA GLY A 134 1.68 13.72 1.28
C GLY A 134 0.68 12.76 1.90
N THR A 135 -0.60 13.14 1.85
CA THR A 135 -1.73 12.43 2.45
C THR A 135 -2.57 11.73 1.39
N GLN A 136 -3.28 10.68 1.78
CA GLN A 136 -4.28 10.01 0.95
C GLN A 136 -5.63 10.00 1.66
N SER A 137 -6.73 9.92 0.92
CA SER A 137 -8.02 9.61 1.51
C SER A 137 -8.26 8.11 1.61
N ALA A 138 -9.14 7.71 2.53
CA ALA A 138 -9.57 6.33 2.72
C ALA A 138 -11.01 6.30 3.25
N ILE A 139 -11.70 5.18 3.02
CA ILE A 139 -13.05 4.95 3.52
C ILE A 139 -12.98 4.14 4.82
N VAL A 140 -13.72 4.56 5.84
CA VAL A 140 -13.84 3.80 7.09
C VAL A 140 -14.67 2.54 6.85
N VAL A 141 -14.14 1.38 7.23
CA VAL A 141 -14.79 0.07 7.01
C VAL A 141 -15.09 -0.62 8.34
N GLY A 142 -16.09 -1.52 8.34
CA GLY A 142 -16.50 -2.25 9.53
C GLY A 142 -17.60 -3.29 9.28
N ASP A 143 -17.87 -4.12 10.29
CA ASP A 143 -18.75 -5.29 10.20
C ASP A 143 -20.19 -4.95 10.57
N GLY A 144 -21.08 -4.76 9.59
CA GLY A 144 -22.53 -4.57 9.79
C GLY A 144 -22.94 -3.30 10.55
N GLU A 145 -22.33 -3.06 11.70
CA GLU A 145 -22.54 -1.95 12.61
C GLU A 145 -21.93 -0.64 12.08
N PRO A 146 -22.53 0.52 12.42
CA PRO A 146 -22.03 1.84 12.04
C PRO A 146 -20.66 2.21 12.63
N LEU A 147 -20.22 1.55 13.70
CA LEU A 147 -18.99 1.87 14.41
C LEU A 147 -18.18 0.61 14.72
N LEU A 148 -16.95 0.56 14.20
CA LEU A 148 -15.94 -0.43 14.55
C LEU A 148 -14.69 0.31 15.05
N THR A 149 -14.47 0.28 16.36
CA THR A 149 -13.33 0.92 17.03
C THR A 149 -12.85 0.08 18.20
N ASP A 150 -11.63 0.33 18.67
CA ASP A 150 -11.06 -0.34 19.83
C ASP A 150 -10.74 0.63 20.97
N ARG A 151 -10.16 0.10 22.05
CA ARG A 151 -9.78 0.87 23.25
C ARG A 151 -8.89 2.08 22.95
N ASP A 152 -8.10 2.02 21.88
CA ASP A 152 -7.04 2.99 21.58
C ASP A 152 -7.50 4.07 20.57
N HIS A 153 -8.82 4.23 20.36
CA HIS A 153 -9.40 5.22 19.43
C HIS A 153 -8.91 5.02 17.98
N ARG A 154 -8.83 3.74 17.57
CA ARG A 154 -8.45 3.36 16.21
C ARG A 154 -9.66 2.93 15.41
N ILE A 155 -9.54 3.05 14.09
CA ILE A 155 -10.54 2.59 13.12
C ILE A 155 -9.88 1.69 12.07
N LYS A 156 -10.69 0.97 11.30
CA LYS A 156 -10.22 0.29 10.09
C LYS A 156 -10.60 1.10 8.87
N VAL A 157 -9.69 1.15 7.89
CA VAL A 157 -9.87 1.92 6.67
C VAL A 157 -9.52 1.09 5.44
N GLN A 158 -10.10 1.45 4.30
CA GLN A 158 -9.75 0.94 2.99
C GLN A 158 -9.33 2.08 2.08
N PHE A 159 -8.16 1.95 1.46
CA PHE A 159 -7.60 2.91 0.53
C PHE A 159 -8.10 2.68 -0.91
N PRO A 160 -8.16 3.74 -1.75
CA PRO A 160 -8.59 3.65 -3.15
C PRO A 160 -7.83 2.66 -4.02
N TRP A 161 -6.56 2.40 -3.72
CA TRP A 161 -5.68 1.52 -4.50
C TRP A 161 -5.82 0.03 -4.12
N GLN A 162 -6.51 -0.28 -3.02
CA GLN A 162 -6.83 -1.66 -2.67
C GLN A 162 -7.85 -2.23 -3.67
N ARG A 163 -7.68 -3.51 -4.01
CA ARG A 163 -8.41 -4.26 -5.03
C ARG A 163 -8.93 -5.57 -4.47
N GLY A 164 -10.13 -5.96 -4.89
CA GLY A 164 -10.85 -7.05 -4.25
C GLY A 164 -12.34 -6.96 -4.49
N ALA A 165 -13.09 -7.79 -3.77
CA ALA A 165 -14.52 -7.96 -3.96
C ALA A 165 -15.32 -6.69 -3.64
N ASP A 166 -14.92 -5.93 -2.62
CA ASP A 166 -15.58 -4.69 -2.18
C ASP A 166 -14.62 -3.49 -2.25
N SER A 167 -13.83 -3.45 -3.32
CA SER A 167 -12.88 -2.35 -3.55
C SER A 167 -13.59 -1.04 -3.85
N SER A 168 -13.11 0.05 -3.25
CA SER A 168 -13.60 1.40 -3.51
C SER A 168 -13.33 1.87 -4.96
N SER A 169 -12.38 1.22 -5.65
CA SER A 169 -12.11 1.43 -7.08
C SER A 169 -12.97 0.56 -8.01
N GLY A 170 -13.70 -0.44 -7.49
CA GLY A 170 -14.43 -1.41 -8.30
C GLY A 170 -13.54 -2.38 -9.08
N THR A 171 -12.26 -2.48 -8.72
CA THR A 171 -11.30 -3.35 -9.42
C THR A 171 -11.02 -4.64 -8.65
N GLY A 172 -11.11 -5.76 -9.35
CA GLY A 172 -10.67 -7.06 -8.83
C GLY A 172 -9.15 -7.13 -8.68
N HIS A 173 -8.68 -7.96 -7.77
CA HIS A 173 -7.25 -8.18 -7.58
C HIS A 173 -6.67 -9.04 -8.71
N PRO A 174 -5.51 -8.67 -9.30
CA PRO A 174 -4.94 -9.39 -10.45
C PRO A 174 -4.54 -10.83 -10.13
N GLY A 175 -4.25 -11.15 -8.87
CA GLY A 175 -3.86 -12.49 -8.41
C GLY A 175 -4.99 -13.31 -7.79
N GLY A 176 -6.23 -12.81 -7.76
CA GLY A 176 -7.36 -13.50 -7.11
C GLY A 176 -7.44 -13.34 -5.59
N ASP A 177 -6.41 -12.79 -4.94
CA ASP A 177 -6.48 -12.41 -3.52
C ASP A 177 -7.53 -11.31 -3.26
N ASP A 178 -7.98 -11.15 -2.02
CA ASP A 178 -8.79 -10.01 -1.62
C ASP A 178 -8.02 -9.14 -0.65
N ASN A 179 -7.58 -7.96 -1.11
CA ASN A 179 -6.98 -6.95 -0.23
C ASN A 179 -7.91 -5.74 -0.01
N ALA A 180 -9.18 -5.83 -0.44
CA ALA A 180 -10.20 -4.79 -0.31
C ALA A 180 -11.58 -5.38 0.07
N PRO A 181 -11.75 -5.87 1.31
CA PRO A 181 -12.87 -6.67 1.73
C PRO A 181 -14.05 -5.80 2.20
N GLY A 182 -13.86 -4.46 2.30
CA GLY A 182 -14.90 -3.52 2.69
C GLY A 182 -15.48 -3.70 4.11
N ASN A 183 -14.86 -4.53 4.94
CA ASN A 183 -15.40 -4.93 6.24
C ASN A 183 -14.33 -4.94 7.35
N GLY A 184 -14.71 -5.37 8.54
CA GLY A 184 -13.85 -5.41 9.73
C GLY A 184 -12.72 -6.43 9.67
N SER A 185 -12.61 -7.27 8.63
CA SER A 185 -11.42 -8.09 8.37
C SER A 185 -10.25 -7.30 7.78
N ALA A 186 -10.44 -6.03 7.42
CA ALA A 186 -9.37 -5.16 6.95
C ALA A 186 -8.17 -5.14 7.93
N TRP A 187 -6.96 -5.12 7.39
CA TRP A 187 -5.74 -5.60 8.05
C TRP A 187 -5.23 -4.73 9.19
N THR A 188 -5.36 -3.40 9.09
CA THR A 188 -4.66 -2.47 9.99
C THR A 188 -5.62 -1.54 10.70
N TRP A 189 -5.43 -1.46 12.02
CA TRP A 189 -6.00 -0.42 12.88
C TRP A 189 -5.20 0.87 12.72
N VAL A 190 -5.88 1.95 12.34
CA VAL A 190 -5.29 3.27 12.13
C VAL A 190 -5.72 4.20 13.26
N ARG A 191 -4.75 4.85 13.90
CA ARG A 191 -5.01 5.86 14.94
C ARG A 191 -5.68 7.09 14.35
N VAL A 192 -6.61 7.66 15.11
CA VAL A 192 -7.31 8.90 14.74
C VAL A 192 -6.77 10.05 15.56
N ALA A 193 -6.31 11.11 14.89
CA ALA A 193 -5.95 12.36 15.53
C ALA A 193 -7.21 13.05 16.06
N THR A 194 -7.14 13.55 17.29
CA THR A 194 -8.19 14.33 17.95
C THR A 194 -7.66 15.72 18.29
N PRO A 195 -8.51 16.78 18.37
CA PRO A 195 -8.07 18.12 18.76
C PRO A 195 -7.32 18.18 20.09
N TRP A 196 -7.68 17.32 21.05
CA TRP A 196 -7.04 17.24 22.36
C TRP A 196 -7.17 15.83 22.94
N ALA A 197 -6.06 15.25 23.39
CA ALA A 197 -6.02 13.98 24.12
C ALA A 197 -5.19 14.13 25.41
N GLY A 198 -5.77 13.76 26.54
CA GLY A 198 -5.13 13.67 27.84
C GLY A 198 -5.46 12.36 28.55
N ASP A 199 -4.95 12.19 29.78
CA ASP A 199 -5.15 10.99 30.59
C ASP A 199 -6.62 10.87 31.06
N ASN A 200 -7.45 10.22 30.24
CA ASN A 200 -8.90 10.07 30.42
C ASN A 200 -9.72 11.37 30.31
N TRP A 201 -9.26 12.32 29.49
CA TRP A 201 -10.00 13.54 29.16
C TRP A 201 -9.58 14.07 27.78
N GLY A 202 -10.41 14.88 27.13
CA GLY A 202 -10.15 15.44 25.80
C GLY A 202 -11.37 15.46 24.89
N ALA A 203 -11.15 15.61 23.58
CA ALA A 203 -12.20 15.53 22.57
C ALA A 203 -12.28 14.11 21.99
N VAL A 204 -13.49 13.62 21.74
CA VAL A 204 -13.72 12.29 21.14
C VAL A 204 -14.77 12.40 20.05
N ALA A 205 -14.35 12.13 18.81
CA ALA A 205 -15.23 11.98 17.66
C ALA A 205 -14.65 10.89 16.76
N VAL A 206 -15.22 9.68 16.82
CA VAL A 206 -14.75 8.54 16.03
C VAL A 206 -15.40 8.57 14.65
N PRO A 207 -14.62 8.60 13.54
CA PRO A 207 -15.15 8.41 12.20
C PRO A 207 -15.90 7.09 12.08
N ARG A 208 -17.09 7.12 11.49
CA ARG A 208 -18.01 5.98 11.37
C ARG A 208 -17.89 5.32 10.00
N LYS A 209 -18.36 4.07 9.91
CA LYS A 209 -18.33 3.29 8.67
C LYS A 209 -18.94 4.06 7.50
N GLY A 210 -18.21 4.11 6.39
CA GLY A 210 -18.58 4.80 5.16
C GLY A 210 -18.09 6.25 5.07
N GLN A 211 -17.65 6.85 6.17
CA GLN A 211 -17.07 8.18 6.14
C GLN A 211 -15.71 8.17 5.44
N GLU A 212 -15.37 9.27 4.79
CA GLU A 212 -14.05 9.47 4.20
C GLU A 212 -13.14 10.18 5.19
N VAL A 213 -11.93 9.67 5.32
CA VAL A 213 -10.90 10.21 6.20
C VAL A 213 -9.65 10.54 5.43
N LEU A 214 -8.93 11.57 5.90
CA LEU A 214 -7.61 11.92 5.40
C LEU A 214 -6.55 11.21 6.25
N VAL A 215 -5.67 10.47 5.59
CA VAL A 215 -4.61 9.66 6.20
C VAL A 215 -3.25 10.25 5.86
N ALA A 216 -2.48 10.57 6.90
CA ALA A 216 -1.07 10.91 6.81
C ALA A 216 -0.21 9.68 7.16
N PHE A 217 1.05 9.72 6.73
CA PHE A 217 2.01 8.65 6.96
C PHE A 217 3.24 9.22 7.66
N LEU A 218 3.54 8.74 8.87
CA LEU A 218 4.62 9.29 9.69
C LEU A 218 5.96 9.11 8.97
N GLU A 219 6.67 10.22 8.73
CA GLU A 219 7.92 10.25 7.94
C GLU A 219 7.77 9.70 6.50
N GLY A 220 6.55 9.71 5.94
CA GLY A 220 6.26 9.12 4.64
C GLY A 220 6.30 7.58 4.62
N ASP A 221 6.34 6.94 5.79
CA ASP A 221 6.34 5.49 5.94
C ASP A 221 4.94 4.91 5.74
N ILE A 222 4.75 4.15 4.67
CA ILE A 222 3.47 3.51 4.31
C ILE A 222 2.94 2.56 5.39
N ASP A 223 3.80 2.05 6.28
CA ASP A 223 3.42 1.15 7.37
C ASP A 223 2.98 1.91 8.64
N ARG A 224 2.99 3.25 8.62
CA ARG A 224 2.68 4.10 9.79
C ARG A 224 1.57 5.11 9.48
N PRO A 225 0.37 4.66 9.09
CA PRO A 225 -0.75 5.54 8.82
C PRO A 225 -1.32 6.15 10.12
N VAL A 226 -1.81 7.39 10.02
CA VAL A 226 -2.57 8.10 11.04
C VAL A 226 -3.65 8.92 10.34
N VAL A 227 -4.89 8.78 10.78
CA VAL A 227 -5.99 9.64 10.32
C VAL A 227 -5.79 11.03 10.94
N VAL A 228 -5.76 12.06 10.10
CA VAL A 228 -5.53 13.46 10.51
C VAL A 228 -6.77 14.33 10.34
N GLY A 229 -7.83 13.82 9.72
CA GLY A 229 -9.10 14.51 9.56
C GLY A 229 -10.15 13.65 8.88
N ALA A 230 -11.39 14.16 8.84
CA ALA A 230 -12.49 13.61 8.08
C ALA A 230 -12.85 14.57 6.94
N LEU A 231 -13.35 14.03 5.83
CA LEU A 231 -13.69 14.79 4.63
C LEU A 231 -15.18 14.66 4.32
N TYR A 232 -15.78 15.76 3.87
CA TYR A 232 -17.05 15.72 3.17
C TYR A 232 -16.79 15.40 1.69
N ASN A 233 -17.65 14.58 1.09
CA ASN A 233 -17.44 14.02 -0.25
C ASN A 233 -18.73 13.87 -1.09
N GLY A 234 -19.90 14.23 -0.55
CA GLY A 234 -21.18 14.22 -1.26
C GLY A 234 -21.76 15.62 -1.48
N ARG A 235 -22.85 15.73 -2.26
CA ARG A 235 -23.55 17.01 -2.54
C ARG A 235 -24.81 17.19 -1.69
N GLY A 236 -24.77 18.14 -0.74
CA GLY A 236 -25.87 18.51 0.17
C GLY A 236 -27.24 18.61 -0.49
N GLN A 237 -28.30 18.09 0.14
CA GLN A 237 -29.67 18.50 -0.15
C GLN A 237 -30.02 19.76 0.67
N PRO A 238 -30.87 20.68 0.15
CA PRO A 238 -31.14 21.99 0.76
C PRO A 238 -31.62 21.99 2.22
N ASP A 239 -32.35 20.93 2.65
CA ASP A 239 -33.16 20.98 3.88
C ASP A 239 -33.14 19.72 4.77
N ALA A 240 -32.08 18.91 4.82
CA ALA A 240 -31.82 18.00 5.96
C ALA A 240 -30.55 17.16 5.77
N GLN A 241 -30.11 16.58 6.90
CA GLN A 241 -29.65 15.19 6.96
C GLN A 241 -30.33 14.36 5.84
N HIS A 242 -29.54 13.70 4.97
CA HIS A 242 -29.93 12.83 3.84
C HIS A 242 -29.16 13.18 2.57
N ASN A 243 -27.84 13.20 2.70
CA ASN A 243 -26.96 13.49 1.59
C ASN A 243 -26.77 12.25 0.69
N GLN A 244 -27.85 11.76 0.10
CA GLN A 244 -27.80 10.60 -0.79
C GLN A 244 -27.45 11.03 -2.22
N VAL A 245 -26.22 11.51 -2.42
CA VAL A 245 -25.57 11.17 -3.69
C VAL A 245 -24.99 9.77 -3.48
N ALA A 246 -25.70 8.78 -4.02
CA ALA A 246 -25.36 7.35 -4.17
C ALA A 246 -24.17 6.86 -3.34
N GLY A 247 -24.42 5.97 -2.37
CA GLY A 247 -23.34 5.27 -1.67
C GLY A 247 -22.33 4.67 -2.65
N GLY A 248 -21.05 4.80 -2.34
CA GLY A 248 -19.96 4.24 -3.13
C GLY A 248 -19.63 2.80 -2.72
N SER A 249 -18.76 2.15 -3.46
CA SER A 249 -18.19 0.86 -3.06
C SER A 249 -17.41 0.98 -1.73
N ALA A 250 -17.15 -0.16 -1.07
CA ALA A 250 -16.63 -0.21 0.30
C ALA A 250 -17.56 0.40 1.35
N GLY A 251 -18.86 0.53 1.04
CA GLY A 251 -19.85 1.12 1.93
C GLY A 251 -19.69 2.62 2.16
N ALA A 252 -19.05 3.34 1.23
CA ALA A 252 -18.85 4.78 1.31
C ALA A 252 -20.18 5.53 1.34
N THR A 253 -20.31 6.53 2.21
CA THR A 253 -21.48 7.41 2.29
C THR A 253 -21.12 8.76 1.68
N GLY A 254 -22.05 9.37 0.94
CA GLY A 254 -21.90 10.75 0.47
C GLY A 254 -22.11 11.71 1.63
N ASN A 255 -21.06 12.19 2.28
CA ASN A 255 -21.18 13.08 3.44
C ASN A 255 -21.16 14.56 3.01
N ALA A 256 -22.07 15.39 3.53
CA ALA A 256 -22.11 16.84 3.30
C ALA A 256 -21.92 17.62 4.61
N PRO A 257 -21.46 18.88 4.52
CA PRO A 257 -21.46 19.80 5.66
C PRO A 257 -22.81 19.84 6.38
N ALA A 258 -22.77 19.87 7.71
CA ALA A 258 -23.98 19.99 8.53
C ALA A 258 -24.78 21.26 8.22
N TRP A 259 -24.06 22.33 7.85
CA TRP A 259 -24.58 23.62 7.42
C TRP A 259 -23.77 24.09 6.21
N PHE A 260 -24.46 24.61 5.21
CA PHE A 260 -23.89 25.00 3.91
C PHE A 260 -24.55 26.28 3.39
N ASP A 261 -23.93 26.90 2.39
CA ASP A 261 -24.45 28.09 1.72
C ASP A 261 -25.59 27.72 0.75
N GLY A 262 -26.69 28.50 0.74
CA GLY A 262 -27.84 28.24 -0.14
C GLY A 262 -29.24 28.40 0.45
N ASN A 263 -29.37 28.78 1.73
CA ASN A 263 -30.67 28.82 2.45
C ASN A 263 -31.18 30.25 2.73
N ASP A 264 -31.05 31.15 1.75
CA ASP A 264 -31.44 32.56 1.82
C ASP A 264 -30.84 33.36 3.00
N HIS A 265 -29.80 32.82 3.65
CA HIS A 265 -29.01 33.47 4.68
C HIS A 265 -27.55 33.62 4.22
N ALA A 266 -26.92 34.75 4.52
CA ALA A 266 -25.55 35.03 4.06
C ALA A 266 -24.44 34.36 4.91
N ALA A 267 -24.78 33.77 6.06
CA ALA A 267 -23.81 33.23 7.01
C ALA A 267 -23.97 31.71 7.16
N VAL A 268 -22.88 30.96 6.99
CA VAL A 268 -22.86 29.52 7.32
C VAL A 268 -22.71 29.37 8.84
N TYR A 269 -23.59 28.59 9.46
CA TYR A 269 -23.48 28.31 10.89
C TYR A 269 -22.21 27.52 11.24
N THR A 270 -21.70 27.71 12.45
CA THR A 270 -20.55 26.95 12.97
C THR A 270 -20.94 26.10 14.17
N GLY A 271 -20.19 25.03 14.45
CA GLY A 271 -20.38 24.19 15.63
C GLY A 271 -20.33 22.69 15.34
N PHE A 272 -21.10 21.91 16.11
CA PHE A 272 -21.12 20.45 16.06
C PHE A 272 -22.54 19.94 15.87
N LYS A 273 -22.72 18.99 14.95
CA LYS A 273 -23.97 18.25 14.76
C LYS A 273 -23.65 16.76 14.77
N SER A 274 -24.28 16.02 15.68
CA SER A 274 -24.14 14.57 15.77
C SER A 274 -25.16 13.85 14.88
N GLN A 275 -25.11 12.51 14.88
CA GLN A 275 -26.09 11.65 14.23
C GLN A 275 -26.35 10.45 15.13
N ALA A 276 -27.61 10.04 15.24
CA ALA A 276 -27.99 8.79 15.90
C ALA A 276 -27.19 7.63 15.31
N LEU A 277 -26.65 6.77 16.17
CA LEU A 277 -25.67 5.77 15.75
C LEU A 277 -26.26 4.79 14.74
N ALA A 278 -27.45 4.23 15.03
CA ALA A 278 -28.13 3.23 14.21
C ALA A 278 -28.44 3.70 12.78
N SER A 279 -28.59 5.01 12.59
CA SER A 279 -28.94 5.64 11.33
C SER A 279 -27.81 6.54 10.82
N SER A 280 -26.57 6.16 11.12
CA SER A 280 -25.43 7.00 10.77
C SER A 280 -25.13 7.02 9.28
N GLN A 281 -25.43 5.93 8.56
CA GLN A 281 -25.03 5.79 7.16
C GLN A 281 -26.00 6.45 6.18
N ASP A 282 -27.30 6.39 6.49
CA ASP A 282 -28.36 7.04 5.73
C ASP A 282 -28.66 8.46 6.21
N GLY A 283 -28.15 8.81 7.41
CA GLY A 283 -28.40 10.08 8.08
C GLY A 283 -29.81 10.18 8.64
N THR A 284 -30.57 9.09 8.77
CA THR A 284 -31.94 9.11 9.31
C THR A 284 -31.95 9.25 10.82
N GLY A 285 -33.08 9.66 11.38
CA GLY A 285 -33.25 9.70 12.84
C GLY A 285 -32.64 10.93 13.53
N GLY A 286 -32.36 10.77 14.82
CA GLY A 286 -32.13 11.91 15.71
C GLY A 286 -30.71 12.47 15.66
N HIS A 287 -30.56 13.71 16.12
CA HIS A 287 -29.26 14.34 16.31
C HIS A 287 -29.27 15.28 17.52
N GLN A 288 -28.06 15.64 17.92
CA GLN A 288 -27.80 16.72 18.87
C GLN A 288 -26.94 17.76 18.16
N MET A 289 -27.15 19.03 18.47
CA MET A 289 -26.32 20.09 17.90
C MET A 289 -25.93 21.14 18.93
N LEU A 290 -24.70 21.62 18.81
CA LEU A 290 -24.24 22.92 19.28
C LEU A 290 -24.03 23.78 18.03
N ARG A 291 -24.79 24.86 17.90
CA ARG A 291 -24.77 25.74 16.73
C ARG A 291 -24.52 27.18 17.15
N LEU A 292 -23.63 27.85 16.41
CA LEU A 292 -23.34 29.26 16.54
C LEU A 292 -23.76 29.96 15.25
N ASP A 293 -24.49 31.05 15.41
CA ASP A 293 -24.94 31.93 14.34
C ASP A 293 -24.24 33.27 14.55
N ASP A 294 -23.31 33.58 13.65
CA ASP A 294 -22.49 34.79 13.71
C ASP A 294 -23.05 35.91 12.81
N THR A 295 -24.36 35.86 12.48
CA THR A 295 -25.02 36.92 11.71
C THR A 295 -24.81 38.29 12.40
N PRO A 296 -24.31 39.32 11.68
CA PRO A 296 -24.03 40.63 12.27
C PRO A 296 -25.24 41.23 12.98
N GLY A 297 -25.07 41.60 14.25
CA GLY A 297 -26.13 42.19 15.07
C GLY A 297 -27.23 41.22 15.52
N GLU A 298 -27.15 39.94 15.17
CA GLU A 298 -28.16 38.93 15.48
C GLU A 298 -27.54 37.61 16.00
N GLY A 299 -26.40 37.72 16.69
CA GLY A 299 -25.63 36.57 17.16
C GLY A 299 -26.41 35.67 18.12
N ARG A 300 -26.24 34.35 17.99
CA ARG A 300 -26.82 33.37 18.93
C ARG A 300 -26.00 32.08 19.03
N ALA A 301 -26.09 31.43 20.18
CA ALA A 301 -25.60 30.09 20.43
C ALA A 301 -26.77 29.18 20.85
N GLN A 302 -26.85 27.98 20.27
CA GLN A 302 -27.96 27.05 20.48
C GLN A 302 -27.46 25.64 20.77
N LEU A 303 -28.01 25.03 21.82
CA LEU A 303 -27.90 23.60 22.11
C LEU A 303 -29.28 22.96 21.89
N ALA A 304 -29.36 21.95 21.03
CA ALA A 304 -30.64 21.31 20.71
C ALA A 304 -30.51 19.79 20.56
N THR A 305 -31.60 19.09 20.82
CA THR A 305 -31.76 17.67 20.50
C THR A 305 -33.11 17.40 19.87
N THR A 306 -33.13 16.56 18.84
CA THR A 306 -34.37 16.16 18.18
C THR A 306 -35.13 15.05 18.91
N GLN A 307 -34.47 14.28 19.79
CA GLN A 307 -35.11 13.16 20.50
C GLN A 307 -36.24 13.60 21.45
N HIS A 308 -36.12 14.80 22.02
CA HIS A 308 -37.15 15.40 22.88
C HIS A 308 -37.59 16.79 22.39
N ALA A 309 -37.17 17.19 21.19
CA ALA A 309 -37.45 18.50 20.61
C ALA A 309 -37.12 19.69 21.54
N THR A 310 -36.10 19.54 22.40
CA THR A 310 -35.72 20.58 23.36
C THR A 310 -34.56 21.43 22.84
N THR A 311 -34.59 22.72 23.15
CA THR A 311 -33.58 23.69 22.77
C THR A 311 -33.27 24.63 23.91
N LEU A 312 -31.98 24.91 24.13
CA LEU A 312 -31.48 26.01 24.93
C LEU A 312 -30.81 27.03 23.99
N THR A 313 -31.24 28.30 24.05
CA THR A 313 -30.72 29.37 23.20
C THR A 313 -30.20 30.51 24.05
N LEU A 314 -29.01 31.01 23.71
CA LEU A 314 -28.42 32.24 24.23
C LEU A 314 -28.30 33.26 23.08
N GLY A 315 -28.70 34.50 23.32
CA GLY A 315 -28.70 35.57 22.30
C GLY A 315 -30.04 35.70 21.59
N HIS A 316 -30.02 35.96 20.29
CA HIS A 316 -31.24 36.26 19.53
C HIS A 316 -32.16 35.05 19.36
N LEU A 317 -33.45 35.24 19.67
CA LEU A 317 -34.50 34.26 19.43
C LEU A 317 -34.98 34.35 17.99
N LYS A 318 -34.42 33.50 17.13
CA LYS A 318 -34.82 33.31 15.74
C LYS A 318 -35.42 31.93 15.55
N GLY A 319 -36.47 31.83 14.74
CA GLY A 319 -36.97 30.57 14.23
C GLY A 319 -35.98 29.91 13.26
N GLY A 320 -36.39 28.81 12.66
CA GLY A 320 -35.62 28.06 11.67
C GLY A 320 -35.52 26.58 12.00
N GLU A 321 -35.22 25.80 10.98
CA GLU A 321 -35.07 24.35 11.03
C GLU A 321 -33.72 23.99 10.39
N ASP A 322 -32.90 23.24 11.10
CA ASP A 322 -31.59 22.78 10.63
C ASP A 322 -30.70 23.87 9.99
N ASN A 323 -30.51 23.87 8.67
CA ASN A 323 -29.70 24.86 7.95
C ASN A 323 -30.53 26.09 7.52
N VAL A 324 -31.83 26.16 7.81
CA VAL A 324 -32.70 27.29 7.48
C VAL A 324 -32.77 28.28 8.64
N ARG A 325 -32.64 29.57 8.33
CA ARG A 325 -32.79 30.67 9.29
C ARG A 325 -34.17 31.30 9.17
N GLY A 326 -34.94 31.30 10.25
CA GLY A 326 -36.28 31.89 10.29
C GLY A 326 -36.32 33.33 10.82
N ALA A 327 -37.52 33.91 10.83
CA ALA A 327 -37.81 35.21 11.42
C ALA A 327 -37.65 35.24 12.95
N ASN A 328 -37.71 36.45 13.55
CA ASN A 328 -37.73 36.63 15.00
C ASN A 328 -38.88 35.83 15.64
N ARG A 329 -38.63 35.23 16.81
CA ARG A 329 -39.63 34.58 17.65
C ARG A 329 -40.03 35.47 18.82
#